data_AF-A0AA95FIV1-F1
#
_entry.id   AF-A0AA95FIV1-F1
#
_cell.length_a   1.000
_cell.length_b   1.000
_cell.length_c   1.000
_cell.angle_alpha   90.00
_cell.angle_beta   90.00
_cell.angle_gamma   90.00
#
_symmetry.space_group_name_H-M   'P 1'
#
loop_
_entity.id
_entity.type
_entity.pdbx_description
1 polymer ?
#
loop_
_entity_poly.entity_id
_entity_poly.type
_entity_poly.pdbx_seq_one_letter_code
_entity_poly.pdbx_strand_id
1 'polypeptide(L)'
;MKKIYLLLIFLFIFSIKAQKNRNESDFIPVEITRENGEIENVLMKGIYFPKTKRFQGMVAQSNTKHSIYSTDIVFEYKTSSESEVKKIAFNEVKKIKVKDKYEDEILGYEKLKILELDSKMNLVHKNYVAMLPILHEGKINIYGYDHYLCYNKNESSCSYNTTLLYLKRENDPYAIMPFDLDRVGILNFREVDERFVAGFRQAGGKCTHFSQYLDQLYKKLDTEGFYTTFRQGYPEYMKKIRETAKNDNLKGKDKKDFIVKGKHDFILNYYINIIGEYEKNCPY
;
A
#
# COMPACT_ATOMS: atom_id res chain seq x y z
N MET A 1 -19.37 -13.41 33.83
CA MET A 1 -18.62 -12.35 33.12
C MET A 1 -17.70 -12.94 32.04
N LYS A 2 -18.26 -13.60 31.01
CA LYS A 2 -17.48 -14.22 29.91
C LYS A 2 -18.17 -14.15 28.53
N LYS A 3 -19.21 -13.32 28.37
CA LYS A 3 -20.01 -13.25 27.13
C LYS A 3 -20.04 -11.87 26.44
N ILE A 4 -19.26 -10.91 26.92
CA ILE A 4 -19.28 -9.53 26.38
C ILE A 4 -18.19 -9.28 25.32
N TYR A 5 -17.12 -10.07 25.29
CA TYR A 5 -16.01 -9.86 24.34
C TYR A 5 -16.29 -10.30 22.89
N LEU A 6 -17.33 -11.11 22.66
CA LEU A 6 -17.68 -11.56 21.31
C LEU A 6 -18.56 -10.57 20.51
N LEU A 7 -19.13 -9.56 21.17
CA LEU A 7 -19.96 -8.56 20.48
C LEU A 7 -19.16 -7.42 19.84
N LEU A 8 -17.93 -7.16 20.32
CA LEU A 8 -17.08 -6.08 19.81
C LEU A 8 -16.39 -6.41 18.48
N ILE A 9 -16.27 -7.69 18.12
CA ILE A 9 -15.66 -8.11 16.84
C ILE A 9 -16.67 -8.01 15.68
N PHE A 10 -17.98 -7.96 15.96
CA PHE A 10 -19.02 -7.90 14.92
C PHE A 10 -19.41 -6.48 14.48
N LEU A 11 -19.04 -5.45 15.25
CA LEU A 11 -19.46 -4.06 14.98
C LEU A 11 -18.60 -3.32 13.95
N PHE A 12 -17.47 -3.86 13.51
CA PHE A 12 -16.64 -3.25 12.46
C PHE A 12 -17.05 -3.60 11.02
N ILE A 13 -18.04 -4.49 10.83
CA ILE A 13 -18.39 -4.99 9.48
C ILE A 13 -19.48 -4.14 8.79
N PHE A 14 -20.14 -3.22 9.51
CA PHE A 14 -21.34 -2.54 9.00
C PHE A 14 -21.16 -1.09 8.48
N SER A 15 -19.96 -0.48 8.50
CA SER A 15 -19.80 0.91 8.04
C SER A 15 -19.39 1.09 6.57
N ILE A 16 -19.30 0.04 5.73
CA ILE A 16 -18.78 0.18 4.35
C ILE A 16 -19.89 0.24 3.28
N LYS A 17 -21.17 0.43 3.66
CA LYS A 17 -22.25 0.70 2.69
C LYS A 17 -22.28 2.17 2.24
N ALA A 18 -21.19 2.67 1.66
CA ALA A 18 -21.18 3.95 0.95
C ALA A 18 -20.08 4.12 -0.11
N GLN A 19 -19.41 3.07 -0.59
CA GLN A 19 -18.59 3.18 -1.81
C GLN A 19 -19.44 2.88 -3.05
N LYS A 20 -20.35 3.80 -3.38
CA LYS A 20 -20.99 3.83 -4.70
C LYS A 20 -19.87 4.00 -5.74
N ASN A 21 -19.85 3.19 -6.81
CA ASN A 21 -18.86 3.29 -7.90
C ASN A 21 -18.74 4.75 -8.37
N ARG A 22 -17.70 5.46 -7.94
CA ARG A 22 -17.40 6.85 -8.34
C ARG A 22 -16.73 6.83 -9.72
N ASN A 23 -17.06 7.78 -10.59
CA ASN A 23 -16.49 7.83 -11.93
C ASN A 23 -15.10 8.47 -11.88
N GLU A 24 -14.13 7.95 -12.65
CA GLU A 24 -12.74 8.48 -12.69
C GLU A 24 -12.68 9.95 -13.14
N SER A 25 -13.74 10.45 -13.76
CA SER A 25 -13.88 11.84 -14.22
C SER A 25 -14.31 12.83 -13.15
N ASP A 26 -14.77 12.38 -11.98
CA ASP A 26 -15.42 13.23 -11.01
C ASP A 26 -14.39 14.00 -10.15
N PHE A 27 -14.68 15.27 -9.89
CA PHE A 27 -13.94 16.07 -8.91
C PHE A 27 -14.42 15.71 -7.49
N ILE A 28 -13.49 15.30 -6.64
CA ILE A 28 -13.78 14.85 -5.26
C ILE A 28 -13.11 15.76 -4.23
N PRO A 29 -13.72 15.97 -3.05
CA PRO A 29 -13.15 16.80 -2.00
C PRO A 29 -11.86 16.17 -1.47
N VAL A 30 -10.80 16.96 -1.48
CA VAL A 30 -9.49 16.60 -0.94
C VAL A 30 -8.83 17.77 -0.24
N GLU A 31 -7.93 17.44 0.68
CA GLU A 31 -6.96 18.35 1.24
C GLU A 31 -5.59 18.05 0.64
N ILE A 32 -4.95 19.06 0.05
CA ILE A 32 -3.62 18.97 -0.53
C ILE A 32 -2.65 19.62 0.43
N THR A 33 -1.56 18.93 0.76
CA THR A 33 -0.38 19.55 1.35
C THR A 33 0.68 19.71 0.27
N ARG A 34 1.13 20.94 0.02
CA ARG A 34 2.19 21.26 -0.93
C ARG A 34 3.58 21.02 -0.33
N GLU A 35 4.61 20.96 -1.17
CA GLU A 35 6.00 20.81 -0.72
C GLU A 35 6.48 21.95 0.20
N ASN A 36 5.97 23.17 -0.02
CA ASN A 36 6.25 24.34 0.84
C ASN A 36 5.49 24.31 2.18
N GLY A 37 4.64 23.31 2.43
CA GLY A 37 3.85 23.17 3.64
C GLY A 37 2.49 23.84 3.60
N GLU A 38 2.13 24.55 2.53
CA GLU A 38 0.78 25.10 2.36
C GLU A 38 -0.26 23.98 2.27
N ILE A 39 -1.41 24.20 2.90
CA ILE A 39 -2.52 23.27 2.94
C ILE A 39 -3.74 23.95 2.32
N GLU A 40 -4.38 23.28 1.36
CA GLU A 40 -5.60 23.78 0.71
C GLU A 40 -6.66 22.69 0.56
N ASN A 41 -7.92 23.05 0.75
CA ASN A 41 -9.07 22.20 0.47
C ASN A 41 -9.58 22.50 -0.93
N VAL A 42 -9.65 21.47 -1.77
CA VAL A 42 -10.04 21.60 -3.17
C VAL A 42 -10.87 20.40 -3.61
N LEU A 43 -11.47 20.50 -4.79
CA LEU A 43 -12.02 19.37 -5.50
C LEU A 43 -10.97 18.90 -6.52
N MET A 44 -10.47 17.68 -6.44
CA MET A 44 -9.44 17.16 -7.35
C MET A 44 -9.96 15.97 -8.14
N LYS A 45 -9.46 15.81 -9.37
CA LYS A 45 -9.81 14.73 -10.28
C LYS A 45 -8.61 13.79 -10.45
N GLY A 46 -8.88 12.49 -10.62
CA GLY A 46 -7.86 11.52 -11.02
C GLY A 46 -6.86 11.09 -9.92
N ILE A 47 -7.14 11.38 -8.64
CA ILE A 47 -6.33 10.84 -7.53
C ILE A 47 -6.49 9.32 -7.43
N TYR A 48 -7.65 8.81 -7.81
CA TYR A 48 -7.90 7.39 -7.98
C TYR A 48 -7.44 6.92 -9.37
N PHE A 49 -6.13 6.79 -9.57
CA PHE A 49 -5.48 6.10 -10.70
C PHE A 49 -5.02 6.96 -11.89
N PRO A 50 -3.72 6.90 -12.24
CA PRO A 50 -3.26 7.27 -13.57
C PRO A 50 -3.54 6.11 -14.54
N LYS A 51 -4.66 6.17 -15.29
CA LYS A 51 -4.98 5.48 -16.57
C LYS A 51 -4.60 4.00 -16.79
N THR A 52 -4.01 3.30 -15.82
CA THR A 52 -3.45 1.96 -15.97
C THR A 52 -3.92 1.12 -14.79
N LYS A 53 -4.85 0.20 -15.05
CA LYS A 53 -5.37 -0.76 -14.05
C LYS A 53 -4.29 -1.73 -13.51
N ARG A 54 -3.04 -1.63 -13.98
CA ARG A 54 -1.88 -2.43 -13.55
C ARG A 54 -1.32 -1.98 -12.19
N PHE A 55 -1.41 -0.69 -11.88
CA PHE A 55 -0.87 -0.08 -10.66
C PHE A 55 -1.97 0.66 -9.92
N GLN A 56 -3.00 -0.07 -9.49
CA GLN A 56 -4.13 0.54 -8.80
C GLN A 56 -3.68 1.07 -7.43
N GLY A 57 -3.31 2.36 -7.40
CA GLY A 57 -3.09 3.13 -6.18
C GLY A 57 -1.80 3.94 -6.19
N MET A 58 -0.86 3.67 -7.10
CA MET A 58 0.41 4.39 -7.15
C MET A 58 0.44 5.43 -8.27
N VAL A 59 0.97 6.61 -7.97
CA VAL A 59 1.34 7.64 -8.95
C VAL A 59 2.85 7.86 -8.84
N ALA A 60 3.63 7.49 -9.85
CA ALA A 60 5.09 7.57 -9.80
C ALA A 60 5.67 8.41 -10.95
N GLN A 61 6.71 9.17 -10.64
CA GLN A 61 7.44 9.99 -11.61
C GLN A 61 8.95 9.78 -11.46
N SER A 62 9.66 9.73 -12.59
CA SER A 62 11.10 9.56 -12.69
C SER A 62 11.69 10.64 -13.59
N ASN A 63 12.83 11.19 -13.18
CA ASN A 63 13.59 12.13 -14.02
C ASN A 63 14.48 11.42 -15.05
N THR A 64 14.42 10.08 -15.13
CA THR A 64 15.24 9.28 -16.05
C THR A 64 14.45 8.98 -17.33
N LYS A 65 14.96 9.39 -18.49
CA LYS A 65 14.28 9.24 -19.80
C LYS A 65 13.89 7.79 -20.17
N HIS A 66 14.58 6.79 -19.62
CA HIS A 66 14.32 5.38 -19.88
C HIS A 66 13.39 4.72 -18.84
N SER A 67 12.90 5.48 -17.86
CA SER A 67 11.95 4.95 -16.89
C SER A 67 10.55 4.83 -17.48
N ILE A 68 9.82 3.79 -17.09
CA ILE A 68 8.38 3.66 -17.35
C ILE A 68 7.56 4.77 -16.65
N TYR A 69 8.18 5.48 -15.70
CA TYR A 69 7.62 6.61 -14.97
C TYR A 69 8.16 7.97 -15.47
N SER A 70 8.74 8.04 -16.67
CA SER A 70 9.34 9.28 -17.22
C SER A 70 8.34 10.37 -17.61
N THR A 71 7.04 10.09 -17.56
CA THR A 71 5.98 11.04 -17.91
C THR A 71 5.78 12.05 -16.79
N ASP A 72 5.74 13.34 -17.15
CA ASP A 72 5.35 14.40 -16.22
C ASP A 72 3.88 14.26 -15.81
N ILE A 73 3.65 14.19 -14.50
CA ILE A 73 2.30 14.02 -13.95
C ILE A 73 1.78 15.36 -13.49
N VAL A 74 0.56 15.68 -13.92
CA VAL A 74 -0.16 16.90 -13.57
C VAL A 74 -1.54 16.50 -13.08
N PHE A 75 -1.93 17.01 -11.92
CA PHE A 75 -3.25 16.81 -11.36
C PHE A 75 -4.17 17.98 -11.73
N GLU A 76 -5.44 17.68 -11.97
CA GLU A 76 -6.48 18.67 -12.23
C GLU A 76 -7.30 18.90 -10.95
N TYR A 77 -7.49 20.17 -10.56
CA TYR A 77 -8.28 20.53 -9.38
C TYR A 77 -9.09 21.81 -9.57
N LYS A 78 -10.05 22.04 -8.68
CA LYS A 78 -10.95 23.18 -8.61
C LYS A 78 -11.04 23.66 -7.16
N THR A 79 -11.04 24.97 -6.92
CA THR A 79 -11.20 25.52 -5.56
C THR A 79 -12.65 25.50 -5.08
N SER A 80 -13.61 25.37 -5.99
CA SER A 80 -15.06 25.18 -5.75
C SER A 80 -15.73 24.54 -6.98
N SER A 81 -16.98 24.08 -6.87
CA SER A 81 -17.71 23.45 -8.00
C SER A 81 -17.75 24.34 -9.26
N GLU A 82 -17.94 25.65 -9.05
CA GLU A 82 -18.08 26.68 -10.08
C GLU A 82 -16.73 27.21 -10.59
N SER A 83 -15.63 26.93 -9.90
CA SER A 83 -14.32 27.42 -10.29
C SER A 83 -13.79 26.74 -11.55
N GLU A 84 -12.91 27.47 -12.27
CA GLU A 84 -12.17 26.93 -13.41
C GLU A 84 -11.23 25.80 -12.98
N VAL A 85 -10.96 24.88 -13.91
CA VAL A 85 -10.01 23.79 -13.68
C VAL A 85 -8.59 24.34 -13.69
N LYS A 86 -7.93 24.19 -12.54
CA LYS A 86 -6.51 24.48 -12.34
C LYS A 86 -5.68 23.20 -12.44
N LYS A 87 -4.38 23.37 -12.63
CA LYS A 87 -3.38 22.30 -12.72
C LYS A 87 -2.33 22.47 -11.63
N ILE A 88 -1.86 21.35 -11.10
CA ILE A 88 -0.75 21.29 -10.13
C ILE A 88 0.17 20.14 -10.51
N ALA A 89 1.47 20.40 -10.59
CA ALA A 89 2.43 19.39 -10.98
C ALA A 89 2.71 18.42 -9.82
N PHE A 90 3.06 17.17 -10.16
CA PHE A 90 3.36 16.14 -9.17
C PHE A 90 4.44 16.57 -8.18
N ASN A 91 5.47 17.26 -8.66
CA ASN A 91 6.57 17.75 -7.84
C ASN A 91 6.14 18.79 -6.78
N GLU A 92 5.01 19.48 -6.95
CA GLU A 92 4.48 20.47 -6.00
C GLU A 92 3.67 19.83 -4.85
N VAL A 93 3.17 18.60 -5.02
CA VAL A 93 2.25 17.94 -4.08
C VAL A 93 2.97 17.00 -3.13
N LYS A 94 2.96 17.28 -1.83
CA LYS A 94 3.58 16.43 -0.81
C LYS A 94 2.63 15.34 -0.28
N LYS A 95 1.39 15.70 0.02
CA LYS A 95 0.35 14.79 0.55
C LYS A 95 -1.01 15.13 -0.03
N ILE A 96 -1.89 14.13 -0.10
CA ILE A 96 -3.30 14.29 -0.46
C ILE A 96 -4.14 13.50 0.54
N LYS A 97 -5.13 14.14 1.16
CA LYS A 97 -6.15 13.45 1.96
C LYS A 97 -7.48 13.51 1.26
N VAL A 98 -8.02 12.35 0.92
CA VAL A 98 -9.34 12.24 0.31
C VAL A 98 -10.39 12.25 1.41
N LYS A 99 -11.39 13.11 1.24
CA LYS A 99 -12.49 13.27 2.20
C LYS A 99 -13.77 12.63 1.67
N ASP A 100 -14.63 12.18 2.58
CA ASP A 100 -16.00 11.85 2.24
C ASP A 100 -16.92 13.09 2.28
N LYS A 101 -18.23 12.85 2.19
CA LYS A 101 -19.24 13.92 2.20
C LYS A 101 -19.43 14.59 3.56
N TYR A 102 -18.83 14.04 4.63
CA TYR A 102 -18.86 14.56 5.98
C TYR A 102 -17.52 15.19 6.38
N GLU A 103 -16.61 15.39 5.41
CA GLU A 103 -15.25 15.89 5.61
C GLU A 103 -14.33 14.92 6.38
N ASP A 104 -14.75 13.68 6.58
CA ASP A 104 -13.93 12.65 7.21
C ASP A 104 -12.90 12.11 6.21
N GLU A 105 -11.65 11.93 6.68
CA GLU A 105 -10.60 11.32 5.86
C GLU A 105 -10.91 9.85 5.60
N ILE A 106 -10.99 9.48 4.32
CA ILE A 106 -11.23 8.09 3.88
C ILE A 106 -10.01 7.44 3.23
N LEU A 107 -9.05 8.24 2.77
CA LEU A 107 -7.81 7.74 2.18
C LEU A 107 -6.74 8.85 2.13
N GLY A 108 -5.59 8.61 2.75
CA GLY A 108 -4.42 9.47 2.65
C GLY A 108 -3.41 8.97 1.62
N TYR A 109 -2.70 9.89 0.96
CA TYR A 109 -1.57 9.64 0.08
C TYR A 109 -0.38 10.50 0.51
N GLU A 110 0.82 9.94 0.41
CA GLU A 110 2.08 10.66 0.65
C GLU A 110 3.06 10.42 -0.49
N LYS A 111 3.77 11.47 -0.90
CA LYS A 111 4.91 11.36 -1.81
C LYS A 111 6.13 10.83 -1.08
N LEU A 112 6.64 9.70 -1.55
CA LEU A 112 7.77 8.96 -0.99
C LEU A 112 8.97 8.99 -1.92
N LYS A 113 10.16 9.19 -1.33
CA LYS A 113 11.44 8.81 -1.92
C LYS A 113 11.71 7.36 -1.51
N ILE A 114 12.02 6.50 -2.47
CA ILE A 114 12.09 5.06 -2.23
C ILE A 114 13.54 4.57 -2.27
N LEU A 115 13.90 3.74 -1.29
CA LEU A 115 15.10 2.93 -1.26
C LEU A 115 14.75 1.48 -1.62
N GLU A 116 15.70 0.79 -2.25
CA GLU A 116 15.69 -0.65 -2.47
C GLU A 116 17.03 -1.26 -1.99
N LEU A 117 17.05 -2.57 -1.83
CA LEU A 117 18.29 -3.33 -1.64
C LEU A 117 18.80 -3.83 -3.00
N ASP A 118 20.05 -3.55 -3.34
CA ASP A 118 20.67 -4.03 -4.59
C ASP A 118 21.00 -5.54 -4.54
N SER A 119 21.72 -6.09 -5.54
CA SER A 119 22.16 -7.50 -5.56
C SER A 119 23.19 -7.86 -4.48
N LYS A 120 23.78 -6.85 -3.83
CA LYS A 120 24.82 -6.97 -2.81
C LYS A 120 24.32 -6.54 -1.43
N MET A 121 23.00 -6.41 -1.25
CA MET A 121 22.34 -5.98 -0.01
C MET A 121 22.69 -4.54 0.42
N ASN A 122 23.15 -3.69 -0.50
CA ASN A 122 23.34 -2.27 -0.23
C ASN A 122 22.04 -1.50 -0.47
N LEU A 123 21.80 -0.47 0.34
CA LEU A 123 20.70 0.46 0.12
C LEU A 123 21.03 1.39 -1.04
N VAL A 124 20.16 1.42 -2.03
CA VAL A 124 20.26 2.29 -3.20
C VAL A 124 18.93 3.00 -3.45
N HIS A 125 18.98 4.17 -4.07
CA HIS A 125 17.77 4.90 -4.44
C HIS A 125 17.11 4.27 -5.65
N LYS A 126 15.79 4.07 -5.60
CA LYS A 126 15.00 3.88 -6.80
C LYS A 126 15.09 5.13 -7.66
N ASN A 127 15.04 4.96 -8.97
CA ASN A 127 15.10 6.07 -9.93
C ASN A 127 13.77 6.84 -10.08
N TYR A 128 12.80 6.63 -9.19
CA TYR A 128 11.51 7.28 -9.19
C TYR A 128 11.09 7.69 -7.77
N VAL A 129 10.19 8.67 -7.72
CA VAL A 129 9.43 9.04 -6.54
C VAL A 129 7.99 8.61 -6.75
N ALA A 130 7.29 8.22 -5.69
CA ALA A 130 5.93 7.71 -5.80
C ALA A 130 5.02 8.32 -4.74
N MET A 131 3.84 8.77 -5.16
CA MET A 131 2.73 9.05 -4.28
C MET A 131 1.92 7.78 -4.09
N LEU A 132 1.87 7.33 -2.84
CA LEU A 132 1.33 6.02 -2.44
C LEU A 132 0.30 6.21 -1.33
N PRO A 133 -0.76 5.38 -1.30
CA PRO A 133 -1.77 5.48 -0.26
C PRO A 133 -1.20 4.93 1.04
N ILE A 134 -1.65 5.54 2.13
CA ILE A 134 -1.35 5.13 3.49
C ILE A 134 -2.30 3.98 3.84
N LEU A 135 -1.74 2.81 4.15
CA LEU A 135 -2.50 1.61 4.49
C LEU A 135 -2.53 1.35 6.01
N HIS A 136 -1.52 1.84 6.72
CA HIS A 136 -1.42 1.76 8.17
C HIS A 136 -0.55 2.90 8.70
N GLU A 137 -1.03 3.59 9.73
CA GLU A 137 -0.28 4.59 10.47
C GLU A 137 0.14 4.03 11.83
N GLY A 138 1.41 4.22 12.16
CA GLY A 138 2.04 3.71 13.39
C GLY A 138 3.43 4.31 13.55
N LYS A 139 4.26 3.74 14.44
CA LYS A 139 5.66 4.21 14.54
C LYS A 139 6.45 3.96 13.24
N ILE A 140 6.04 2.93 12.50
CA ILE A 140 6.44 2.67 11.12
C ILE A 140 5.16 2.63 10.29
N ASN A 141 5.00 3.58 9.40
CA ASN A 141 3.87 3.64 8.49
C ASN A 141 4.03 2.60 7.37
N ILE A 142 2.91 1.99 6.95
CA ILE A 142 2.85 1.14 5.76
C ILE A 142 2.11 1.89 4.65
N TYR A 143 2.75 1.96 3.50
CA TYR A 143 2.18 2.46 2.26
C TYR A 143 2.15 1.32 1.25
N GLY A 144 1.25 1.36 0.27
CA GLY A 144 1.26 0.31 -0.74
C GLY A 144 0.11 0.30 -1.71
N TYR A 145 0.14 -0.62 -2.65
CA TYR A 145 -0.90 -0.72 -3.67
C TYR A 145 -1.00 -2.14 -4.20
N ASP A 146 -2.13 -2.46 -4.84
CA ASP A 146 -2.34 -3.76 -5.46
C ASP A 146 -1.78 -3.78 -6.88
N HIS A 147 -0.87 -4.72 -7.13
CA HIS A 147 -0.27 -4.97 -8.43
C HIS A 147 -1.09 -6.02 -9.19
N TYR A 148 -1.47 -5.71 -10.43
CA TYR A 148 -2.25 -6.58 -11.29
C TYR A 148 -1.48 -6.98 -12.55
N LEU A 149 -1.52 -8.27 -12.87
CA LEU A 149 -1.02 -8.81 -14.14
C LEU A 149 -2.15 -8.84 -15.16
N CYS A 150 -1.98 -8.10 -16.27
CA CYS A 150 -2.93 -8.07 -17.38
C CYS A 150 -2.35 -8.83 -18.57
N TYR A 151 -3.01 -9.92 -18.96
CA TYR A 151 -2.63 -10.71 -20.13
C TYR A 151 -3.19 -10.05 -21.38
N ASN A 152 -2.32 -9.78 -22.37
CA ASN A 152 -2.57 -8.97 -23.58
C ASN A 152 -2.81 -7.48 -23.26
N LYS A 153 -2.68 -6.60 -24.29
CA LYS A 153 -2.94 -5.15 -24.16
C LYS A 153 -4.40 -4.81 -23.81
N ASN A 154 -5.25 -5.82 -23.58
CA ASN A 154 -6.65 -5.62 -23.24
C ASN A 154 -6.80 -5.51 -21.71
N GLU A 155 -7.23 -4.35 -21.24
CA GLU A 155 -7.32 -4.01 -19.81
C GLU A 155 -8.46 -4.71 -19.07
N SER A 156 -9.25 -5.52 -19.78
CA SER A 156 -10.37 -6.30 -19.25
C SER A 156 -9.92 -7.64 -18.62
N SER A 157 -8.71 -8.11 -18.91
CA SER A 157 -8.14 -9.40 -18.43
C SER A 157 -7.04 -9.24 -17.39
N CYS A 158 -7.20 -8.29 -16.46
CA CYS A 158 -6.29 -8.10 -15.33
C CYS A 158 -6.66 -9.00 -14.13
N SER A 159 -5.64 -9.65 -13.58
CA SER A 159 -5.72 -10.49 -12.39
C SER A 159 -4.81 -9.95 -11.30
N TYR A 160 -5.31 -9.91 -10.06
CA TYR A 160 -4.50 -9.53 -8.90
C TYR A 160 -3.30 -10.47 -8.79
N ASN A 161 -2.12 -9.89 -8.65
CA ASN A 161 -0.86 -10.62 -8.48
C ASN A 161 -0.41 -10.60 -7.02
N THR A 162 -0.17 -9.40 -6.48
CA THR A 162 0.28 -9.18 -5.10
C THR A 162 -0.01 -7.75 -4.66
N THR A 163 0.06 -7.48 -3.37
CA THR A 163 0.15 -6.12 -2.82
C THR A 163 1.62 -5.80 -2.62
N LEU A 164 2.04 -4.62 -3.09
CA LEU A 164 3.39 -4.11 -2.90
C LEU A 164 3.36 -3.10 -1.76
N LEU A 165 4.25 -3.29 -0.78
CA LEU A 165 4.26 -2.54 0.47
C LEU A 165 5.60 -1.86 0.67
N TYR A 166 5.53 -0.67 1.25
CA TYR A 166 6.64 0.21 1.58
C TYR A 166 6.55 0.58 3.05
N LEU A 167 7.70 0.61 3.71
CA LEU A 167 7.82 0.94 5.12
C LEU A 167 8.54 2.27 5.26
N LYS A 168 7.99 3.19 6.06
CA LYS A 168 8.65 4.45 6.38
C LYS A 168 8.39 4.82 7.83
N ARG A 169 9.46 5.07 8.57
CA ARG A 169 9.38 5.63 9.91
C ARG A 169 9.01 7.11 9.81
N GLU A 170 8.29 7.63 10.79
CA GLU A 170 7.74 8.99 10.77
C GLU A 170 8.78 10.07 10.41
N ASN A 171 9.98 9.96 10.99
CA ASN A 171 11.07 10.92 10.82
C ASN A 171 12.09 10.56 9.73
N ASP A 172 11.92 9.42 9.04
CA ASP A 172 12.83 9.03 7.97
C ASP A 172 12.41 9.71 6.66
N PRO A 173 13.34 10.29 5.88
CA PRO A 173 13.01 10.93 4.60
C PRO A 173 12.77 9.94 3.46
N TYR A 174 12.95 8.64 3.70
CA TYR A 174 12.88 7.57 2.71
C TYR A 174 11.96 6.44 3.18
N ALA A 175 11.24 5.86 2.23
CA ALA A 175 10.56 4.59 2.40
C ALA A 175 11.42 3.45 1.85
N ILE A 176 11.43 2.29 2.52
CA ILE A 176 12.10 1.09 2.05
C ILE A 176 11.06 0.09 1.54
N MET A 177 11.36 -0.60 0.46
CA MET A 177 10.54 -1.68 -0.09
C MET A 177 11.13 -3.03 0.36
N PRO A 178 10.51 -3.76 1.31
CA PRO A 178 11.08 -5.02 1.80
C PRO A 178 11.04 -6.14 0.74
N PHE A 179 10.06 -6.09 -0.16
CA PHE A 179 9.90 -7.07 -1.24
C PHE A 179 9.73 -6.35 -2.57
N ASP A 180 10.69 -6.54 -3.47
CA ASP A 180 10.76 -5.84 -4.75
C ASP A 180 10.68 -6.80 -5.95
N LEU A 181 9.58 -6.70 -6.72
CA LEU A 181 9.35 -7.54 -7.90
C LEU A 181 10.38 -7.33 -9.00
N ASP A 182 11.00 -6.15 -9.12
CA ASP A 182 12.02 -5.87 -10.14
C ASP A 182 13.30 -6.69 -9.90
N ARG A 183 13.52 -7.12 -8.64
CA ARG A 183 14.73 -7.79 -8.17
C ARG A 183 14.51 -9.27 -7.86
N VAL A 184 13.26 -9.72 -7.80
CA VAL A 184 12.90 -11.14 -7.65
C VAL A 184 13.02 -11.82 -9.01
N GLY A 185 14.24 -12.19 -9.40
CA GLY A 185 14.46 -13.16 -10.46
C GLY A 185 13.95 -14.54 -10.04
N ILE A 186 13.47 -15.33 -11.01
CA ILE A 186 12.85 -16.67 -10.81
C ILE A 186 13.80 -17.70 -10.14
N LEU A 187 15.09 -17.38 -9.96
CA LEU A 187 16.11 -18.34 -9.51
C LEU A 187 16.74 -18.04 -8.13
N ASN A 188 16.46 -16.89 -7.49
CA ASN A 188 17.13 -16.48 -6.23
C ASN A 188 16.17 -16.33 -5.04
N PHE A 189 15.32 -17.32 -4.80
CA PHE A 189 14.33 -17.27 -3.71
C PHE A 189 14.94 -17.16 -2.30
N ARG A 190 16.18 -17.63 -2.08
CA ARG A 190 16.87 -17.50 -0.79
C ARG A 190 17.26 -16.05 -0.46
N GLU A 191 17.56 -15.23 -1.46
CA GLU A 191 17.84 -13.80 -1.24
C GLU A 191 16.57 -13.02 -0.86
N VAL A 192 15.39 -13.56 -1.18
CA VAL A 192 14.11 -12.89 -0.88
C VAL A 192 13.88 -12.79 0.62
N ASP A 193 14.20 -13.86 1.36
CA ASP A 193 14.09 -13.89 2.83
C ASP A 193 14.98 -12.84 3.49
N GLU A 194 16.25 -12.80 3.05
CA GLU A 194 17.23 -11.87 3.59
C GLU A 194 16.87 -10.42 3.28
N ARG A 195 16.47 -10.12 2.04
CA ARG A 195 15.99 -8.80 1.61
C ARG A 195 14.76 -8.36 2.39
N PHE A 196 13.81 -9.26 2.57
CA PHE A 196 12.58 -9.00 3.30
C PHE A 196 12.91 -8.57 4.73
N VAL A 197 13.69 -9.38 5.46
CA VAL A 197 14.09 -9.08 6.83
C VAL A 197 14.97 -7.82 6.91
N ALA A 198 15.89 -7.63 5.98
CA ALA A 198 16.74 -6.45 5.92
C ALA A 198 15.93 -5.16 5.68
N GLY A 199 14.87 -5.22 4.88
CA GLY A 199 13.95 -4.09 4.68
C GLY A 199 13.25 -3.68 5.99
N PHE A 200 12.76 -4.65 6.76
CA PHE A 200 12.22 -4.37 8.10
C PHE A 200 13.29 -3.85 9.06
N ARG A 201 14.50 -4.42 9.04
CA ARG A 201 15.61 -3.97 9.88
C ARG A 201 15.97 -2.52 9.58
N GLN A 202 15.97 -2.13 8.31
CA GLN A 202 16.19 -0.75 7.89
C GLN A 202 15.09 0.19 8.41
N ALA A 203 13.82 -0.21 8.29
CA ALA A 203 12.70 0.59 8.77
C ALA A 203 12.68 0.72 10.31
N GLY A 204 13.05 -0.34 11.03
CA GLY A 204 13.12 -0.38 12.50
C GLY A 204 14.40 0.20 13.10
N GLY A 205 15.35 0.64 12.28
CA GLY A 205 16.57 1.31 12.74
C GLY A 205 17.38 0.51 13.76
N LYS A 206 17.80 1.16 14.85
CA LYS A 206 18.74 0.61 15.85
C LYS A 206 18.06 -0.13 17.01
N CYS A 207 16.78 -0.50 16.91
CA CYS A 207 16.09 -1.17 18.01
C CYS A 207 16.59 -2.62 18.17
N THR A 208 17.30 -2.88 19.27
CA THR A 208 17.91 -4.20 19.54
C THR A 208 16.87 -5.30 19.71
N HIS A 209 15.78 -5.06 20.43
CA HIS A 209 14.72 -6.06 20.63
C HIS A 209 14.06 -6.44 19.31
N PHE A 210 13.77 -5.45 18.46
CA PHE A 210 13.23 -5.72 17.13
C PHE A 210 14.23 -6.45 16.24
N SER A 211 15.52 -6.11 16.33
CA SER A 211 16.57 -6.84 15.60
C SER A 211 16.63 -8.31 16.01
N GLN A 212 16.51 -8.62 17.31
CA GLN A 212 16.45 -10.00 17.81
C GLN A 212 15.21 -10.74 17.30
N TYR A 213 14.05 -10.09 17.29
CA TYR A 213 12.84 -10.65 16.69
C TYR A 213 13.04 -10.96 15.20
N LEU A 214 13.65 -10.04 14.45
CA LEU A 214 13.95 -10.21 13.03
C LEU A 214 14.95 -11.35 12.77
N ASP A 215 15.91 -11.57 13.66
CA ASP A 215 16.84 -12.70 13.55
C ASP A 215 16.13 -14.04 13.77
N GLN A 216 15.16 -14.10 14.69
CA GLN A 216 14.32 -15.29 14.89
C GLN A 216 13.39 -15.52 13.69
N LEU A 217 12.78 -14.45 13.17
CA LEU A 217 11.97 -14.51 11.96
C LEU A 217 12.80 -15.02 10.78
N TYR A 218 14.01 -14.47 10.57
CA TYR A 218 14.91 -14.92 9.50
C TYR A 218 15.25 -16.40 9.62
N LYS A 219 15.57 -16.91 10.82
CA LYS A 219 15.82 -18.34 11.02
C LYS A 219 14.62 -19.20 10.66
N LYS A 220 13.41 -18.76 11.01
CA LYS A 220 12.17 -19.45 10.64
C LYS A 220 11.99 -19.46 9.13
N LEU A 221 12.19 -18.30 8.48
CA LEU A 221 12.11 -18.14 7.03
C LEU A 221 13.17 -18.97 6.28
N ASP A 222 14.42 -19.02 6.75
CA ASP A 222 15.50 -19.81 6.14
C ASP A 222 15.25 -21.33 6.27
N THR A 223 14.62 -21.75 7.37
CA THR A 223 14.32 -23.18 7.62
C THR A 223 13.08 -23.66 6.86
N GLU A 224 12.00 -22.88 6.86
CA GLU A 224 10.71 -23.26 6.26
C GLU A 224 10.56 -22.75 4.81
N GLY A 225 11.32 -21.73 4.43
CA GLY A 225 11.25 -20.96 3.18
C GLY A 225 10.25 -19.80 3.23
N PHE A 226 10.61 -18.63 2.66
CA PHE A 226 9.73 -17.44 2.56
C PHE A 226 8.28 -17.79 2.24
N TYR A 227 8.09 -18.53 1.13
CA TYR A 227 6.78 -18.82 0.59
C TYR A 227 5.96 -19.72 1.50
N THR A 228 6.60 -20.64 2.22
CA THR A 228 5.92 -21.55 3.13
C THR A 228 5.45 -20.80 4.37
N THR A 229 6.33 -20.01 5.00
CA THR A 229 6.00 -19.24 6.21
C THR A 229 5.04 -18.09 5.91
N PHE A 230 5.25 -17.36 4.81
CA PHE A 230 4.39 -16.25 4.39
C PHE A 230 3.01 -16.73 3.96
N ARG A 231 2.91 -17.90 3.30
CA ARG A 231 1.62 -18.49 2.89
C ARG A 231 1.08 -19.50 3.89
N GLN A 232 1.69 -19.63 5.07
CA GLN A 232 1.15 -20.50 6.11
C GLN A 232 -0.22 -19.96 6.53
N GLY A 233 -1.25 -20.80 6.49
CA GLY A 233 -2.62 -20.39 6.74
C GLY A 233 -3.30 -19.62 5.59
N TYR A 234 -2.59 -19.24 4.51
CA TYR A 234 -3.21 -18.58 3.34
C TYR A 234 -4.30 -19.46 2.68
N PRO A 235 -4.10 -20.78 2.46
CA PRO A 235 -5.17 -21.63 1.90
C PRO A 235 -6.43 -21.64 2.76
N GLU A 236 -6.29 -21.74 4.08
CA GLU A 236 -7.39 -21.77 5.05
C GLU A 236 -8.09 -20.41 5.13
N TYR A 237 -7.32 -19.33 5.21
CA TYR A 237 -7.83 -17.97 5.17
C TYR A 237 -8.64 -17.72 3.89
N MET A 238 -8.09 -18.09 2.72
CA MET A 238 -8.79 -17.91 1.46
C MET A 238 -9.98 -18.85 1.29
N LYS A 239 -10.00 -20.02 1.94
CA LYS A 239 -11.19 -20.86 2.03
C LYS A 239 -12.30 -20.12 2.77
N LYS A 240 -11.99 -19.56 3.96
CA LYS A 240 -12.94 -18.75 4.74
C LYS A 240 -13.46 -17.55 3.96
N ILE A 241 -12.60 -16.79 3.29
CA ILE A 241 -13.02 -15.64 2.45
C ILE A 241 -13.98 -16.08 1.34
N ARG A 242 -13.72 -17.20 0.66
CA ARG A 242 -14.62 -17.71 -0.39
C ARG A 242 -15.94 -18.21 0.18
N GLU A 243 -15.93 -18.83 1.35
CA GLU A 243 -17.13 -19.28 2.06
C GLU A 243 -17.98 -18.08 2.51
N THR A 244 -17.38 -17.03 3.08
CA THR A 244 -18.08 -15.78 3.41
C THR A 244 -18.70 -15.16 2.17
N ALA A 245 -17.95 -15.02 1.08
CA ALA A 245 -18.49 -14.47 -0.17
C ALA A 245 -19.67 -15.29 -0.73
N LYS A 246 -19.66 -16.62 -0.53
CA LYS A 246 -20.75 -17.51 -0.92
C LYS A 246 -21.97 -17.32 -0.01
N ASN A 247 -21.77 -17.29 1.31
CA ASN A 247 -22.84 -17.11 2.30
C ASN A 247 -23.53 -15.76 2.17
N ASP A 248 -22.77 -14.71 1.82
CA ASP A 248 -23.28 -13.36 1.56
C ASP A 248 -23.87 -13.20 0.15
N ASN A 249 -23.94 -14.28 -0.65
CA ASN A 249 -24.47 -14.30 -2.01
C ASN A 249 -23.81 -13.27 -2.96
N LEU A 250 -22.53 -12.93 -2.74
CA LEU A 250 -21.79 -12.02 -3.62
C LEU A 250 -21.62 -12.63 -5.01
N LYS A 251 -21.80 -11.83 -6.05
CA LYS A 251 -21.70 -12.26 -7.47
C LYS A 251 -20.87 -11.29 -8.29
N GLY A 252 -20.41 -11.74 -9.47
CA GLY A 252 -19.75 -10.89 -10.46
C GLY A 252 -18.56 -10.09 -9.91
N LYS A 253 -18.57 -8.77 -10.14
CA LYS A 253 -17.54 -7.83 -9.71
C LYS A 253 -17.42 -7.78 -8.18
N ASP A 254 -18.53 -7.70 -7.45
CA ASP A 254 -18.51 -7.59 -5.98
C ASP A 254 -17.82 -8.78 -5.31
N LYS A 255 -18.08 -9.99 -5.82
CA LYS A 255 -17.37 -11.20 -5.36
C LYS A 255 -15.87 -11.12 -5.66
N LYS A 256 -15.49 -10.65 -6.86
CA LYS A 256 -14.09 -10.50 -7.25
C LYS A 256 -13.37 -9.51 -6.35
N ASP A 257 -13.97 -8.34 -6.14
CA ASP A 257 -13.40 -7.25 -5.34
C ASP A 257 -13.28 -7.67 -3.86
N PHE A 258 -14.29 -8.37 -3.32
CA PHE A 258 -14.21 -8.95 -1.97
C PHE A 258 -13.07 -9.96 -1.80
N ILE A 259 -12.90 -10.87 -2.77
CA ILE A 259 -11.81 -11.84 -2.75
C ILE A 259 -10.45 -11.15 -2.85
N VAL A 260 -10.32 -10.12 -3.69
CA VAL A 260 -9.10 -9.33 -3.83
C VAL A 260 -8.78 -8.60 -2.53
N LYS A 261 -9.76 -7.95 -1.90
CA LYS A 261 -9.60 -7.32 -0.59
C LYS A 261 -9.10 -8.34 0.44
N GLY A 262 -9.67 -9.55 0.46
CA GLY A 262 -9.18 -10.62 1.33
C GLY A 262 -7.68 -10.91 1.12
N LYS A 263 -7.22 -11.00 -0.14
CA LYS A 263 -5.79 -11.21 -0.44
C LYS A 263 -4.92 -10.04 0.00
N HIS A 264 -5.35 -8.81 -0.25
CA HIS A 264 -4.69 -7.59 0.21
C HIS A 264 -4.55 -7.60 1.73
N ASP A 265 -5.66 -7.79 2.45
CA ASP A 265 -5.71 -7.79 3.91
C ASP A 265 -4.79 -8.87 4.50
N PHE A 266 -4.68 -10.04 3.87
CA PHE A 266 -3.76 -11.10 4.32
C PHE A 266 -2.30 -10.63 4.29
N ILE A 267 -1.87 -10.02 3.18
CA ILE A 267 -0.49 -9.51 3.03
C ILE A 267 -0.24 -8.35 3.99
N LEU A 268 -1.15 -7.39 4.04
CA LEU A 268 -1.04 -6.22 4.90
C LEU A 268 -0.94 -6.62 6.38
N ASN A 269 -1.80 -7.53 6.84
CA ASN A 269 -1.78 -7.99 8.23
C ASN A 269 -0.48 -8.70 8.61
N TYR A 270 0.16 -9.40 7.67
CA TYR A 270 1.48 -9.99 7.93
C TYR A 270 2.52 -8.91 8.26
N TYR A 271 2.52 -7.80 7.51
CA TYR A 271 3.41 -6.66 7.76
C TYR A 271 3.05 -5.93 9.05
N ILE A 272 1.75 -5.69 9.31
CA ILE A 272 1.27 -5.07 10.56
C ILE A 272 1.71 -5.90 11.77
N ASN A 273 1.65 -7.23 11.70
CA ASN A 273 2.07 -8.07 12.83
C ASN A 273 3.57 -7.92 13.14
N ILE A 274 4.42 -7.83 12.11
CA ILE A 274 5.86 -7.58 12.29
C ILE A 274 6.10 -6.19 12.90
N ILE A 275 5.41 -5.16 12.39
CA ILE A 275 5.52 -3.80 12.92
C ILE A 275 4.98 -3.73 14.36
N GLY A 276 3.94 -4.48 14.69
CA GLY A 276 3.42 -4.57 16.06
C GLY A 276 4.49 -5.05 17.04
N GLU A 277 5.40 -5.93 16.63
CA GLU A 277 6.56 -6.33 17.46
C GLU A 277 7.59 -5.20 17.61
N TYR A 278 7.77 -4.35 16.60
CA TYR A 278 8.53 -3.11 16.76
C TYR A 278 7.85 -2.17 17.76
N GLU A 279 6.55 -1.93 17.61
CA GLU A 279 5.83 -0.94 18.41
C GLU A 279 5.77 -1.28 19.90
N LYS A 280 5.64 -2.57 20.23
CA LYS A 280 5.69 -3.11 21.59
C LYS A 280 7.06 -2.92 22.25
N ASN A 281 8.13 -3.09 21.50
CA ASN A 281 9.47 -3.26 22.06
C ASN A 281 10.40 -2.05 21.83
N CYS A 282 9.99 -1.07 21.03
CA CYS A 282 10.79 0.09 20.64
C CYS A 282 10.03 1.38 21.01
N PRO A 283 10.26 1.95 22.21
CA PRO A 283 9.50 3.10 22.71
C PRO A 283 9.80 4.44 22.02
N TYR A 284 10.87 4.52 21.21
CA TYR A 284 11.33 5.72 20.53
C TYR A 284 11.69 5.43 19.07
#